data_AF-A0A356UJD6-F1
#
_entry.id   AF-A0A356UJD6-F1
#
_cell.length_a   1.000
_cell.length_b   1.000
_cell.length_c   1.000
_cell.angle_alpha   90.00
_cell.angle_beta   90.00
_cell.angle_gamma   90.00
#
_symmetry.space_group_name_H-M   'P 1'
#
loop_
_entity.id
_entity.type
_entity.pdbx_description
1 polymer ?
#
loop_
_entity_poly.entity_id
_entity_poly.type
_entity_poly.pdbx_seq_one_letter_code
_entity_poly.pdbx_strand_id
1 'polypeptide(L)' 'MEIIIDKNELYSLVKEAVREVLHEERFEFLLKNVPFVSEEEMEDIKNLYDKPSAKKEVAYSETIEI' A
#
# COMPACT_ATOMS: atom_id res chain seq x y z
N MET A 1 23.56 26.02 -19.51
CA MET A 1 23.31 25.49 -18.16
C MET A 1 23.67 24.03 -18.21
N GLU A 2 24.73 23.63 -17.51
CA GLU A 2 25.23 22.26 -17.53
C GLU A 2 24.81 21.62 -16.22
N ILE A 3 24.04 20.53 -16.31
CA ILE A 3 23.56 19.80 -15.12
C ILE A 3 24.61 18.75 -14.81
N ILE A 4 25.37 18.98 -13.74
CA ILE A 4 26.32 18.01 -13.22
C ILE A 4 25.57 17.18 -12.17
N ILE A 5 25.25 15.94 -12.51
CA ILE A 5 24.58 14.99 -11.62
C ILE A 5 25.49 13.78 -11.40
N ASP A 6 25.56 13.30 -10.16
CA ASP A 6 26.31 12.08 -9.89
C ASP A 6 25.49 10.83 -10.27
N LYS A 7 26.19 9.71 -10.45
CA LYS A 7 25.57 8.46 -10.90
C LYS A 7 24.54 7.90 -9.91
N ASN A 8 24.79 8.03 -8.62
CA ASN A 8 23.89 7.55 -7.56
C ASN A 8 22.65 8.43 -7.46
N GLU A 9 22.80 9.74 -7.61
CA GLU A 9 21.68 10.68 -7.66
C GLU A 9 20.79 10.40 -8.87
N LEU A 10 21.38 10.24 -10.07
CA LEU A 10 20.64 9.84 -11.26
C LEU A 10 19.90 8.50 -11.09
N TYR A 11 20.57 7.49 -10.52
CA TYR A 11 19.95 6.20 -10.26
C TYR A 11 18.76 6.32 -9.30
N SER A 12 18.90 7.14 -8.25
CA SER A 12 17.85 7.34 -7.24
C SER A 12 16.63 8.02 -7.85
N LEU A 13 16.83 9.08 -8.64
CA LEU A 13 15.75 9.77 -9.35
C LEU A 13 15.00 8.82 -10.30
N VAL A 14 15.74 8.02 -11.08
CA VAL A 14 15.12 7.04 -11.99
C VAL A 14 14.33 6.00 -11.18
N LYS A 15 14.89 5.52 -10.07
CA LYS A 15 14.25 4.51 -9.22
C LYS A 15 12.98 5.04 -8.56
N GLU A 16 12.97 6.29 -8.14
CA GLU A 16 11.80 6.95 -7.57
C GLU A 16 10.71 7.13 -8.63
N ALA A 17 11.04 7.69 -9.79
CA ALA A 17 10.09 7.85 -10.88
C ALA A 17 9.43 6.52 -11.30
N VAL A 18 10.23 5.45 -11.42
CA VAL A 18 9.69 4.10 -11.73
C VAL A 18 8.81 3.59 -10.61
N ARG A 19 9.19 3.81 -9.34
CA ARG A 19 8.40 3.37 -8.18
C ARG A 19 7.03 4.06 -8.13
N GLU A 20 6.99 5.36 -8.39
CA GLU A 20 5.76 6.16 -8.38
C GLU A 20 4.78 5.64 -9.43
N VAL A 21 5.23 5.49 -10.68
CA VAL A 21 4.39 4.93 -11.76
C VAL A 21 3.89 3.53 -11.41
N LEU A 22 4.75 2.64 -10.90
CA LEU A 22 4.33 1.30 -10.50
C LEU A 22 3.31 1.33 -9.35
N HIS A 23 3.38 2.31 -8.46
CA HIS A 23 2.43 2.45 -7.37
C HIS A 23 1.06 2.89 -7.88
N GLU A 24 1.02 3.88 -8.77
CA GLU A 24 -0.19 4.37 -9.41
C GLU A 24 -0.87 3.27 -10.23
N GLU A 25 -0.12 2.62 -11.11
CA GLU A 25 -0.64 1.52 -11.95
C GLU A 25 -1.16 0.36 -11.11
N ARG A 26 -0.47 0.02 -10.01
CA ARG A 26 -0.93 -1.03 -9.10
C ARG A 26 -2.23 -0.64 -8.40
N PHE A 27 -2.36 0.62 -7.99
CA PHE A 27 -3.56 1.12 -7.34
C PHE A 27 -4.75 1.10 -8.30
N GLU A 28 -4.55 1.58 -9.53
CA GLU A 28 -5.58 1.53 -10.58
C GLU A 28 -5.97 0.10 -10.92
N PHE A 29 -4.99 -0.81 -11.05
CA PHE A 29 -5.25 -2.23 -11.25
C PHE A 29 -6.08 -2.81 -10.10
N LEU A 30 -5.75 -2.49 -8.85
CA LEU A 30 -6.51 -2.96 -7.70
C LEU A 30 -7.96 -2.46 -7.76
N LEU A 31 -8.18 -1.17 -8.01
CA LEU A 31 -9.53 -0.59 -8.13
C LEU A 31 -10.36 -1.23 -9.24
N LYS A 32 -9.76 -1.46 -10.41
CA LYS A 32 -10.43 -2.12 -11.55
C LYS A 32 -10.81 -3.56 -11.27
N ASN A 33 -10.12 -4.21 -10.34
CA ASN A 33 -10.34 -5.61 -9.97
C ASN A 33 -11.05 -5.77 -8.62
N VAL A 34 -11.55 -4.68 -8.01
CA VAL A 34 -12.42 -4.81 -6.84
C VAL A 34 -13.69 -5.54 -7.29
N PRO A 35 -14.05 -6.69 -6.66
CA PRO A 35 -15.26 -7.40 -7.02
C PRO A 35 -16.47 -6.52 -6.73
N PHE A 36 -17.52 -6.69 -7.53
CA PHE A 36 -18.81 -6.11 -7.19
C PHE A 36 -19.29 -6.70 -5.86
N VAL A 37 -19.83 -5.85 -5.00
CA VAL A 37 -20.43 -6.22 -3.72
C VAL A 37 -21.81 -5.57 -3.66
N SER A 38 -22.84 -6.36 -3.41
CA SER A 38 -24.20 -5.85 -3.21
C SER A 38 -24.32 -5.07 -1.88
N GLU A 39 -25.39 -4.29 -1.72
CA GLU A 39 -25.62 -3.56 -0.46
C GLU A 39 -25.76 -4.49 0.75
N GLU A 40 -26.43 -5.65 0.57
CA GLU A 40 -26.58 -6.68 1.61
C GLU A 40 -25.21 -7.28 2.00
N GLU A 41 -24.40 -7.68 1.01
CA GLU A 41 -23.05 -8.19 1.26
C GLU A 41 -22.15 -7.13 1.92
N MET A 42 -22.30 -5.85 1.56
CA MET A 42 -21.55 -4.75 2.16
C MET A 42 -21.98 -4.50 3.61
N GLU A 43 -23.27 -4.65 3.93
CA GLU A 43 -23.79 -4.59 5.30
C GLU A 43 -23.24 -5.74 6.16
N ASP A 44 -23.20 -6.95 5.63
CA ASP A 44 -22.59 -8.11 6.29
C ASP A 44 -21.09 -7.90 6.55
N ILE A 45 -20.34 -7.39 5.57
CA ILE A 45 -18.91 -7.06 5.72
C ILE A 45 -18.71 -6.05 6.85
N LYS A 46 -19.52 -4.98 6.89
CA LYS A 46 -19.46 -4.00 7.98
C LYS A 46 -19.77 -4.69 9.31
N ASN A 47 -20.87 -5.43 9.42
CA ASN A 47 -21.22 -6.09 10.67
C ASN A 47 -20.11 -7.03 11.19
N LEU A 48 -19.39 -7.71 10.30
CA LEU A 48 -18.31 -8.64 10.66
C LEU A 48 -16.96 -7.97 10.97
N TYR A 49 -16.62 -6.89 10.26
CA TYR A 49 -15.27 -6.30 10.25
C TYR A 49 -15.19 -4.82 10.67
N ASP A 50 -16.31 -4.12 10.89
CA ASP A 50 -16.36 -2.68 11.20
C ASP A 50 -15.76 -2.34 12.58
N LYS A 51 -15.49 -3.35 13.41
CA LYS A 51 -14.69 -3.19 14.63
C LYS A 51 -13.39 -3.97 14.47
N PRO A 52 -12.21 -3.35 14.72
CA PRO A 52 -10.99 -4.12 14.85
C PRO A 52 -11.22 -5.21 15.90
N SER A 53 -10.73 -6.43 15.66
CA SER A 53 -10.97 -7.55 16.57
C SER A 53 -10.64 -7.11 18.00
N ALA A 54 -11.64 -7.16 18.90
CA ALA A 54 -11.51 -6.72 20.29
C ALA A 54 -10.38 -7.48 21.03
N LYS A 55 -9.95 -8.60 20.46
CA LYS A 55 -8.71 -9.30 20.78
C LYS A 55 -7.83 -9.29 19.54
N LYS A 56 -6.89 -8.36 19.47
CA LYS A 56 -5.60 -8.67 18.85
C LYS A 56 -4.74 -9.25 19.98
N GLU A 57 -4.83 -10.56 20.18
CA GLU A 57 -3.69 -11.22 20.83
C GLU A 57 -2.50 -10.93 19.92
N VAL A 58 -1.48 -10.29 20.47
CA VAL A 58 -0.24 -9.99 19.76
C VAL A 58 0.30 -11.33 19.29
N ALA A 59 0.11 -11.66 18.01
CA ALA A 59 0.56 -12.93 17.46
C ALA A 59 2.09 -13.03 17.49
N TYR A 60 2.76 -11.88 17.36
CA TYR A 60 4.21 -11.74 17.49
C TYR A 60 4.60 -10.28 17.79
N SER A 61 5.47 -10.07 18.77
CA SER A 61 6.16 -8.79 19.00
C SER A 61 7.63 -9.05 19.26
N GLU A 62 8.48 -8.37 18.50
CA GLU A 62 9.91 -8.26 18.79
C GLU A 62 10.22 -6.83 19.21
N THR A 63 10.80 -6.69 20.39
CA THR A 63 11.48 -5.46 20.82
C THR A 63 12.87 -5.46 20.22
N ILE A 64 13.14 -4.50 19.33
CA ILE A 64 14.49 -4.20 18.86
C ILE A 64 15.05 -3.13 19.78
N GLU A 65 16.11 -3.47 20.52
CA GLU A 65 16.93 -2.49 21.23
C GLU A 65 17.78 -1.73 20.21
N ILE A 66 17.77 -0.38 20.30
CA ILE A 66 18.56 0.53 19.46
C ILE A 66 19.92 0.74 20.12
#